data_AF-A0A4U3KSX4-F1
#
_entry.id   AF-A0A4U3KSX4-F1
#
_cell.length_a   1.000
_cell.length_b   1.000
_cell.length_c   1.000
_cell.angle_alpha   90.00
_cell.angle_beta   90.00
_cell.angle_gamma   90.00
#
_symmetry.space_group_name_H-M   'P 1'
#
loop_
_entity.id
_entity.type
_entity.pdbx_description
1 polymer ?
#
loop_
_entity_poly.entity_id
_entity_poly.type
_entity_poly.pdbx_seq_one_letter_code
_entity_poly.pdbx_strand_id
1 'polypeptide(L)' 'EKNISAESIWLQPNGEQLQKIADLMAAGKVKSIIGEVFPFSRQGIYDAHALSETHHAVGKIVVQMAE' A
#
# COMPACT_ATOMS: atom_id res chain seq x y z
N GLU A 1 1.64 17.99 -35.12
CA GLU A 1 0.90 17.17 -34.12
C GLU A 1 1.89 16.63 -33.09
N LYS A 2 1.52 16.54 -31.81
CA LYS A 2 2.40 16.01 -30.76
C LYS A 2 2.13 14.51 -30.61
N ASN A 3 3.11 13.66 -30.94
CA ASN A 3 3.07 12.19 -30.78
C ASN A 3 3.01 11.80 -29.29
N ILE A 4 1.85 11.94 -28.66
CA ILE A 4 1.64 11.59 -27.25
C ILE A 4 1.00 10.20 -27.19
N SER A 5 1.64 9.28 -26.46
CA SER A 5 1.07 8.01 -26.04
C SER A 5 0.59 8.13 -24.59
N ALA A 6 -0.62 7.67 -24.30
CA ALA A 6 -1.17 7.61 -22.96
C ALA A 6 -1.73 6.20 -22.72
N GLU A 7 -1.34 5.60 -21.60
CA GLU A 7 -1.82 4.29 -21.18
C GLU A 7 -2.58 4.42 -19.85
N SER A 8 -3.63 3.61 -19.69
CA SER A 8 -4.39 3.51 -18.46
C SER A 8 -4.25 2.10 -17.92
N ILE A 9 -3.74 1.97 -16.70
CA ILE A 9 -3.59 0.69 -16.02
C ILE A 9 -4.76 0.53 -15.06
N TRP A 10 -5.69 -0.36 -15.39
CA TRP A 10 -6.68 -0.87 -14.45
C TRP A 10 -6.18 -2.18 -13.86
N LEU A 11 -5.88 -2.18 -12.57
CA LEU A 11 -5.47 -3.38 -11.86
C LEU A 11 -6.66 -4.34 -11.75
N GLN A 12 -6.54 -5.52 -12.34
CA GLN A 12 -7.48 -6.62 -12.15
C GLN A 12 -7.01 -7.44 -10.94
N PRO A 13 -7.82 -7.55 -9.86
CA PRO A 13 -7.47 -8.40 -8.74
C PRO A 13 -7.31 -9.85 -9.19
N ASN A 14 -6.15 -10.45 -8.92
CA ASN A 14 -5.85 -11.84 -9.27
C ASN A 14 -5.34 -12.58 -8.04
N GLY A 15 -6.14 -13.52 -7.53
CA GLY A 15 -5.82 -14.30 -6.33
C GLY A 15 -4.55 -15.13 -6.47
N GLU A 16 -4.27 -15.69 -7.65
CA GLU A 16 -3.06 -16.47 -7.88
C GLU A 16 -1.80 -15.61 -7.81
N GLN A 17 -1.86 -14.38 -8.31
CA GLN A 17 -0.75 -13.43 -8.21
C GLN A 17 -0.53 -13.00 -6.76
N LEU A 18 -1.60 -12.74 -6.01
CA LEU A 18 -1.52 -12.42 -4.58
C LEU A 18 -0.90 -13.57 -3.78
N GLN A 19 -1.27 -14.82 -4.08
CA GLN A 19 -0.68 -15.99 -3.43
C GLN A 19 0.83 -16.09 -3.71
N LYS A 20 1.26 -15.86 -4.96
CA LYS A 20 2.70 -15.85 -5.29
C LYS A 20 3.48 -14.81 -4.48
N ILE A 21 2.89 -13.64 -4.26
CA ILE A 21 3.50 -12.60 -3.40
C ILE A 21 3.58 -13.09 -1.95
N ALA A 22 2.51 -13.70 -1.44
CA ALA A 22 2.49 -14.26 -0.08
C ALA A 22 3.57 -15.35 0.12
N ASP A 23 3.76 -16.24 -0.86
CA ASP A 23 4.79 -17.29 -0.81
C ASP A 23 6.20 -16.69 -0.79
N LEU A 24 6.44 -15.62 -1.57
CA LEU A 24 7.70 -14.88 -1.56
C LEU A 24 7.94 -14.16 -0.22
N MET A 25 6.89 -13.65 0.41
CA MET A 25 6.96 -13.07 1.74
C MET A 25 7.29 -14.13 2.80
N ALA A 26 6.62 -15.28 2.76
CA ALA A 26 6.89 -16.41 3.65
C ALA A 26 8.33 -16.95 3.49
N ALA A 27 8.85 -16.96 2.27
CA ALA A 27 10.23 -17.32 1.97
C ALA A 27 11.27 -16.24 2.33
N GLY A 28 10.84 -15.09 2.87
CA GLY A 28 11.70 -13.96 3.25
C GLY A 28 12.34 -13.21 2.08
N LYS A 29 11.92 -13.51 0.84
CA LYS A 29 12.43 -12.88 -0.39
C LYS A 29 11.78 -11.52 -0.67
N VAL A 30 10.56 -11.34 -0.18
CA VAL A 30 9.84 -10.06 -0.20
C VAL A 30 9.56 -9.64 1.23
N LYS A 31 9.78 -8.37 1.54
CA LYS A 31 9.50 -7.80 2.88
C LYS A 31 8.49 -6.67 2.74
N SER A 32 7.43 -6.70 3.54
CA SER A 32 6.54 -5.56 3.72
C SER A 32 7.16 -4.62 4.74
N ILE A 33 7.63 -3.45 4.29
CA ILE A 33 8.20 -2.44 5.18
C ILE A 33 7.06 -1.57 5.70
N ILE A 34 6.84 -1.61 7.01
CA ILE A 34 5.89 -0.73 7.68
C ILE A 34 6.60 0.60 7.93
N GLY A 35 6.04 1.68 7.40
CA GLY A 35 6.54 3.03 7.60
C GLY A 35 5.95 3.67 8.84
N GLU A 36 4.62 3.65 8.95
CA GLU A 36 3.88 4.26 10.05
C GLU A 36 2.66 3.42 10.44
N VAL A 37 2.28 3.47 11.72
CA VAL A 37 1.12 2.77 12.28
C VAL A 37 0.21 3.76 13.00
N PHE A 38 -1.07 3.78 12.63
CA PHE A 38 -2.09 4.63 13.25
C PHE A 38 -3.19 3.77 13.88
N PRO A 39 -3.75 4.19 15.03
CA PRO A 39 -4.88 3.47 15.63
C PRO A 39 -6.15 3.67 14.81
N PHE A 40 -7.01 2.65 14.75
CA PHE A 40 -8.36 2.75 14.19
C PHE A 40 -9.25 3.65 15.05
N SER A 41 -9.11 4.96 14.82
CA SER A 41 -9.82 6.03 15.50
C SER A 41 -10.06 7.16 14.50
N ARG A 42 -10.97 8.08 14.80
CA ARG A 42 -11.20 9.24 13.93
C ARG A 42 -9.90 10.00 13.63
N GLN A 43 -9.12 10.31 14.67
CA GLN A 43 -7.88 11.06 14.51
C GLN A 43 -6.83 10.25 13.75
N GLY A 44 -6.65 8.96 14.09
CA GLY A 44 -5.68 8.10 13.43
C GLY A 44 -5.93 7.91 11.94
N ILE A 45 -7.20 7.84 11.51
CA ILE A 45 -7.54 7.81 10.08
C ILE A 45 -7.20 9.13 9.39
N TYR A 46 -7.48 10.27 10.02
CA TYR A 46 -7.15 11.58 9.45
C TYR A 46 -5.63 11.76 9.30
N ASP A 47 -4.86 11.40 10.31
CA ASP A 47 -3.40 11.52 10.29
C ASP A 47 -2.78 10.58 9.23
N ALA A 48 -3.27 9.33 9.13
CA ALA A 48 -2.85 8.37 8.12
C ALA A 48 -3.11 8.88 6.69
N HIS A 49 -4.27 9.49 6.44
CA HIS A 49 -4.61 10.04 5.13
C HIS A 49 -3.74 11.26 4.79
N ALA A 50 -3.61 12.19 5.73
CA ALA A 50 -2.76 13.37 5.56
C ALA A 50 -1.32 12.96 5.20
N LEU A 51 -0.76 11.95 5.88
CA LEU A 51 0.55 11.41 5.55
C LEU A 51 0.60 10.82 4.12
N SER A 52 -0.43 10.07 3.70
CA SER A 52 -0.51 9.50 2.35
C SER A 52 -0.50 10.58 1.26
N GLU A 53 -1.09 11.74 1.50
CA GLU A 53 -1.12 12.86 0.55
C GLU A 53 0.25 13.55 0.42
N THR A 54 1.13 13.43 1.42
CA THR A 54 2.46 14.08 1.38
C THR A 54 3.43 13.44 0.39
N HIS A 55 3.16 12.22 -0.11
CA HIS A 55 4.08 11.42 -0.93
C HIS A 55 5.42 11.07 -0.26
N HIS A 56 5.59 11.34 1.05
CA HIS A 56 6.82 11.09 1.81
C HIS A 56 6.79 9.84 2.68
N ALA A 57 5.70 9.05 2.65
CA ALA A 57 5.64 7.80 3.40
C ALA A 57 6.67 6.79 2.85
N VAL A 58 7.71 6.48 3.64
CA VAL A 58 8.68 5.44 3.32
C VAL A 58 8.15 4.10 3.84
N GLY A 59 7.48 3.34 2.97
CA GLY A 59 6.88 2.05 3.32
C GLY A 59 5.35 2.09 3.34
N LYS A 60 4.74 1.16 4.06
CA LYS A 60 3.28 1.02 4.19
C LYS A 60 2.77 1.78 5.41
N ILE A 61 1.66 2.49 5.23
CA ILE A 61 0.86 3.06 6.32
C ILE A 61 -0.12 1.96 6.78
N VAL A 62 -0.10 1.61 8.06
CA VAL A 62 -0.98 0.58 8.64
C VAL A 62 -1.97 1.24 9.59
N VAL A 63 -3.24 0.89 9.45
CA VAL A 63 -4.28 1.23 10.42
C VAL A 63 -4.52 0.00 11.29
N GLN A 64 -4.21 0.12 12.58
CA GLN A 64 -4.33 -0.98 13.53
C GLN A 64 -5.70 -0.95 14.21
N MET A 65 -6.44 -2.05 14.07
CA MET A 65 -7.69 -2.28 14.80
C MET A 65 -7.40 -2.49 16.29
N ALA A 66 -8.32 -2.07 17.15
CA ALA A 66 -8.30 -2.49 18.55
C ALA A 66 -8.47 -4.01 18.63
N GLU A 67 -7.86 -4.63 19.64
CA GLU A 67 -8.09 -6.04 19.99
C GLU A 67 -9.54 -6.29 20.44
#